data_AF-A0A5J4EAR4-F1
#
_entry.id   AF-A0A5J4EAR4-F1
#
_cell.length_a   1.000
_cell.length_b   1.000
_cell.length_c   1.000
_cell.angle_alpha   90.00
_cell.angle_beta   90.00
_cell.angle_gamma   90.00
#
_symmetry.space_group_name_H-M   'P 1'
#
loop_
_entity.id
_entity.type
_entity.pdbx_description
1 polymer ?
#
loop_
_entity_poly.entity_id
_entity_poly.type
_entity_poly.pdbx_seq_one_letter_code
_entity_poly.pdbx_strand_id
1 'polypeptide(L)'
;MTRSDKRVAATLKNWLTSIDQHLKFCELDDDEYQAKRNWPKHQRPTPELLELARKRLITLAKKLESEVGAGNRSFSQSLELMRVLANMVGRESGERFIPLLETDESIAEAAEKGQKRHPERRDFVMRQELIRLVISDSIRFLSWGRDWHELPEVICRLDGRPNETITRRILKANRDVIEKEAMGGA
;
A
#
# COMPACT_ATOMS: atom_id res chain seq x y z
N MET A 1 1.24 -18.89 -8.97
CA MET A 1 1.06 -17.57 -8.31
C MET A 1 0.87 -16.47 -9.34
N THR A 2 -0.24 -15.76 -9.23
CA THR A 2 -0.60 -14.56 -10.00
C THR A 2 0.14 -13.32 -9.47
N ARG A 3 -0.01 -12.19 -10.18
CA ARG A 3 0.52 -10.88 -9.73
C ARG A 3 -0.14 -10.43 -8.42
N SER A 4 -1.46 -10.61 -8.29
CA SER A 4 -2.19 -10.29 -7.05
C SER A 4 -1.74 -11.16 -5.88
N ASP A 5 -1.49 -12.46 -6.10
CA ASP A 5 -0.99 -13.36 -5.04
C ASP A 5 0.34 -12.84 -4.48
N LYS A 6 1.28 -12.46 -5.37
CA LYS A 6 2.59 -11.92 -4.96
C LYS A 6 2.45 -10.61 -4.18
N ARG A 7 1.54 -9.72 -4.59
CA ARG A 7 1.29 -8.43 -3.94
C ARG A 7 0.67 -8.59 -2.56
N VAL A 8 -0.33 -9.47 -2.43
CA VAL A 8 -0.98 -9.76 -1.14
C VAL A 8 0.03 -10.43 -0.21
N ALA A 9 0.78 -11.43 -0.67
CA ALA A 9 1.80 -12.11 0.13
C ALA A 9 2.88 -11.14 0.64
N ALA A 10 3.39 -10.26 -0.23
CA ALA A 10 4.35 -9.22 0.18
C ALA A 10 3.77 -8.24 1.20
N THR A 11 2.50 -7.86 1.04
CA THR A 11 1.80 -6.97 1.99
C THR A 11 1.68 -7.63 3.36
N LEU A 12 1.22 -8.89 3.41
CA LEU A 12 1.08 -9.64 4.67
C LEU A 12 2.43 -9.84 5.35
N LYS A 13 3.49 -10.13 4.60
CA LYS A 13 4.86 -10.25 5.12
C LYS A 13 5.31 -8.95 5.78
N ASN A 14 5.17 -7.81 5.08
CA ASN A 14 5.58 -6.51 5.61
C ASN A 14 4.81 -6.14 6.89
N TRP A 15 3.51 -6.45 6.92
CA TRP A 15 2.69 -6.23 8.12
C TRP A 15 3.14 -7.11 9.29
N LEU A 16 3.43 -8.38 9.03
CA LEU A 16 3.91 -9.30 10.07
C LEU A 16 5.25 -8.83 10.64
N THR A 17 6.21 -8.46 9.79
CA THR A 17 7.50 -7.93 10.23
C THR A 17 7.33 -6.66 11.07
N SER A 18 6.42 -5.77 10.67
CA SER A 18 6.13 -4.56 11.43
C SER A 18 5.53 -4.87 12.81
N ILE A 19 4.64 -5.85 12.90
CA ILE A 19 4.04 -6.25 14.18
C ILE A 19 5.06 -6.92 15.08
N ASP A 20 5.89 -7.83 14.54
CA ASP A 20 6.96 -8.50 15.30
C ASP A 20 7.97 -7.48 15.87
N GLN A 21 8.24 -6.40 15.15
CA GLN A 21 9.08 -5.31 15.62
C GLN A 21 8.39 -4.47 16.70
N HIS A 22 7.11 -4.13 16.54
CA HIS A 22 6.34 -3.43 17.59
C HIS A 22 6.24 -4.25 18.87
N LEU A 23 6.09 -5.57 18.79
CA LEU A 23 6.10 -6.47 19.95
C LEU A 23 7.42 -6.39 20.71
N LYS A 24 8.56 -6.39 20.01
CA LYS A 24 9.89 -6.18 20.63
C LYS A 24 10.01 -4.80 21.28
N PHE A 25 9.35 -3.79 20.73
CA PHE A 25 9.39 -2.44 21.27
C PHE A 25 8.41 -2.21 22.41
N CYS A 26 7.39 -3.06 22.57
CA CYS A 26 6.54 -3.07 23.77
C CYS A 26 7.31 -3.40 25.05
N GLU A 27 8.46 -4.06 24.94
CA GLU A 27 9.34 -4.37 26.09
C GLU A 27 10.20 -3.17 26.52
N LEU A 28 10.29 -2.12 25.70
CA LEU A 28 11.07 -0.91 25.98
C LEU A 28 10.27 0.11 26.78
N ASP A 29 10.99 0.95 27.52
CA ASP A 29 10.40 2.10 28.21
C ASP A 29 9.87 3.16 27.22
N ASP A 30 8.98 4.05 27.66
CA ASP A 30 8.31 5.02 26.80
C ASP A 30 9.30 6.01 26.14
N ASP A 31 10.31 6.44 26.88
CA ASP A 31 11.36 7.32 26.36
C ASP A 31 12.24 6.61 25.32
N GLU A 32 12.54 5.32 25.54
CA GLU A 32 13.31 4.49 24.61
C GLU A 32 12.50 4.14 23.35
N TYR A 33 11.19 3.92 23.51
CA TYR A 33 10.24 3.67 22.44
C TYR A 33 10.17 4.87 21.48
N GLN A 34 10.05 6.08 22.03
CA GLN A 34 10.03 7.32 21.26
C GLN A 34 11.40 7.66 20.66
N ALA A 35 12.50 7.42 21.39
CA ALA A 35 13.85 7.71 20.91
C ALA A 35 14.33 6.78 19.78
N LYS A 36 13.82 5.54 19.70
CA LYS A 36 14.26 4.59 18.66
C LYS A 36 13.95 5.06 17.24
N ARG A 37 12.84 5.77 17.01
CA ARG A 37 12.41 6.21 15.67
C ARG A 37 11.56 7.48 15.69
N ASN A 38 11.60 8.22 14.57
CA ASN A 38 10.64 9.29 14.28
C ASN A 38 9.27 8.70 13.91
N TRP A 39 8.56 8.22 14.91
CA TRP A 39 7.20 7.73 14.72
C TRP A 39 6.27 8.87 14.30
N PRO A 40 5.33 8.64 13.36
CA PRO A 40 4.21 9.54 13.19
C PRO A 40 3.40 9.60 14.49
N LYS A 41 2.66 10.68 14.74
CA LYS A 41 1.78 10.77 15.91
C LYS A 41 0.80 9.59 15.90
N HIS A 42 0.92 8.70 16.88
CA HIS A 42 0.09 7.50 17.02
C HIS A 42 -0.02 7.14 18.50
N GLN A 43 -1.12 6.48 18.87
CA GLN A 43 -1.23 5.84 20.18
C GLN A 43 -0.39 4.55 20.16
N ARG A 44 0.45 4.34 21.19
CA ARG A 44 1.24 3.11 21.32
C ARG A 44 0.30 1.89 21.32
N PRO A 45 0.50 0.90 20.43
CA PRO A 45 -0.30 -0.32 20.44
C PRO A 45 -0.04 -1.13 21.72
N THR A 46 -1.08 -1.76 22.29
CA THR A 46 -0.88 -2.67 23.43
C THR A 46 -0.35 -4.04 22.97
N PRO A 47 0.41 -4.76 23.81
CA PRO A 47 0.92 -6.10 23.46
C PRO A 47 -0.19 -7.08 23.08
N GLU A 48 -1.34 -7.06 23.78
CA GLU A 48 -2.46 -7.98 23.53
C GLU A 48 -3.06 -7.78 22.14
N LEU A 49 -3.16 -6.51 21.73
CA LEU A 49 -3.64 -6.13 20.41
C LEU A 49 -2.65 -6.58 19.32
N LEU A 50 -1.35 -6.34 19.53
CA LEU A 50 -0.31 -6.74 18.58
C LEU A 50 -0.28 -8.26 18.41
N GLU A 51 -0.40 -9.02 19.50
CA GLU A 51 -0.54 -10.48 19.48
C GLU A 51 -1.79 -10.94 18.74
N LEU A 52 -2.93 -10.27 18.97
CA LEU A 52 -4.16 -10.56 18.24
C LEU A 52 -3.97 -10.30 16.73
N ALA A 53 -3.42 -9.15 16.35
CA ALA A 53 -3.17 -8.79 14.96
C ALA A 53 -2.20 -9.77 14.30
N ARG A 54 -1.10 -10.15 14.98
CA ARG A 54 -0.15 -11.17 14.55
C ARG A 54 -0.83 -12.50 14.25
N LYS A 55 -1.66 -12.99 15.17
CA LYS A 55 -2.44 -14.24 14.98
C LYS A 55 -3.34 -14.16 13.75
N ARG A 56 -4.05 -13.03 13.56
CA ARG A 56 -4.93 -12.84 12.39
C ARG A 56 -4.15 -12.81 11.08
N LEU A 57 -2.98 -12.16 11.04
CA LEU A 57 -2.12 -12.15 9.84
C LEU A 57 -1.61 -13.54 9.49
N ILE A 58 -1.18 -14.33 10.49
CA ILE A 58 -0.72 -15.70 10.25
C ILE A 58 -1.87 -16.57 9.71
N THR A 59 -3.07 -16.45 10.28
CA THR A 59 -4.26 -17.15 9.75
C THR A 59 -4.53 -16.76 8.29
N LEU A 60 -4.47 -15.48 7.97
CA LEU A 60 -4.73 -14.98 6.62
C LEU A 60 -3.63 -15.42 5.63
N ALA A 61 -2.36 -15.43 6.04
CA ALA A 61 -1.24 -15.91 5.24
C ALA A 61 -1.39 -17.42 4.91
N LYS A 62 -1.73 -18.24 5.90
CA LYS A 62 -2.01 -19.67 5.69
C LYS A 62 -3.18 -19.89 4.72
N LYS A 63 -4.24 -19.08 4.85
CA LYS A 63 -5.39 -19.15 3.93
C LYS A 63 -4.97 -18.76 2.51
N LEU A 64 -4.18 -17.71 2.34
CA LEU A 64 -3.64 -17.32 1.04
C LEU A 64 -2.80 -18.44 0.41
N GLU A 65 -1.88 -19.04 1.15
CA GLU A 65 -1.06 -20.16 0.68
C GLU A 65 -1.91 -21.35 0.22
N SER A 66 -2.93 -21.70 1.01
CA SER A 66 -3.88 -22.77 0.67
C SER A 66 -4.66 -22.47 -0.60
N GLU A 67 -5.20 -21.26 -0.77
CA GLU A 67 -5.99 -20.87 -1.95
C GLU A 67 -5.10 -20.76 -3.20
N VAL A 68 -3.87 -20.27 -3.06
CA VAL A 68 -2.87 -20.24 -4.13
C VAL A 68 -2.50 -21.67 -4.56
N GLY A 69 -2.30 -22.57 -3.60
CA GLY A 69 -2.03 -23.99 -3.87
C GLY A 69 -3.20 -24.69 -4.58
N ALA A 70 -4.44 -24.32 -4.24
CA ALA A 70 -5.65 -24.79 -4.90
C ALA A 70 -5.90 -24.13 -6.29
N GLY A 71 -5.07 -23.17 -6.70
CA GLY A 71 -5.22 -22.45 -7.97
C GLY A 71 -6.36 -21.43 -8.01
N ASN A 72 -6.96 -21.11 -6.86
CA ASN A 72 -8.05 -20.14 -6.76
C ASN A 72 -7.53 -18.70 -6.88
N ARG A 73 -7.72 -18.10 -8.06
CA ARG A 73 -7.24 -16.73 -8.36
C ARG A 73 -8.11 -15.62 -7.78
N SER A 74 -9.37 -15.94 -7.42
CA SER A 74 -10.36 -14.95 -6.96
C SER A 74 -10.09 -14.44 -5.54
N PHE A 75 -9.41 -15.23 -4.71
CA PHE A 75 -9.17 -14.92 -3.31
C PHE A 75 -8.26 -13.69 -3.16
N SER A 76 -7.08 -13.70 -3.81
CA SER A 76 -6.15 -12.57 -3.77
C SER A 76 -6.72 -11.31 -4.40
N GLN A 77 -7.50 -11.45 -5.47
CA GLN A 77 -8.18 -10.33 -6.13
C GLN A 77 -9.23 -9.69 -5.21
N SER A 78 -10.02 -10.50 -4.51
CA SER A 78 -10.99 -10.03 -3.51
C SER A 78 -10.31 -9.28 -2.36
N LEU A 79 -9.15 -9.73 -1.90
CA LEU A 79 -8.37 -9.03 -0.87
C LEU A 79 -7.80 -7.69 -1.37
N GLU A 80 -7.34 -7.62 -2.62
CA GLU A 80 -6.93 -6.34 -3.21
C GLU A 80 -8.12 -5.38 -3.36
N LEU A 81 -9.28 -5.89 -3.77
CA LEU A 81 -10.52 -5.11 -3.86
C LEU A 81 -10.92 -4.57 -2.48
N MET A 82 -10.91 -5.41 -1.44
CA MET A 82 -11.20 -5.01 -0.07
C MET A 82 -10.24 -3.90 0.41
N ARG A 83 -8.93 -3.99 0.09
CA ARG A 83 -7.95 -2.96 0.43
C ARG A 83 -8.27 -1.62 -0.25
N VAL A 84 -8.70 -1.66 -1.50
CA VAL A 84 -9.10 -0.44 -2.24
C VAL A 84 -10.38 0.13 -1.65
N LEU A 85 -11.40 -0.70 -1.40
CA LEU A 85 -12.64 -0.30 -0.74
C LEU A 85 -12.40 0.27 0.65
N ALA A 86 -11.49 -0.32 1.44
CA ALA A 86 -11.10 0.24 2.73
C ALA A 86 -10.57 1.67 2.55
N ASN A 87 -9.67 1.93 1.60
CA ASN A 87 -9.18 3.29 1.33
C ASN A 87 -10.26 4.27 0.82
N MET A 88 -11.33 3.78 0.17
CA MET A 88 -12.38 4.62 -0.42
C MET A 88 -13.57 4.87 0.51
N VAL A 89 -13.95 3.87 1.32
CA VAL A 89 -15.18 3.85 2.15
C VAL A 89 -14.89 4.23 3.62
N GLY A 90 -13.63 4.28 4.07
CA GLY A 90 -13.26 4.87 5.37
C GLY A 90 -11.73 4.99 5.57
N ARG A 91 -11.15 6.08 6.04
CA ARG A 91 -11.58 7.06 7.03
C ARG A 91 -10.96 8.42 6.64
N GLU A 92 -11.64 9.52 6.93
CA GLU A 92 -10.98 10.81 7.15
C GLU A 92 -9.83 10.58 8.13
N SER A 93 -8.59 10.66 7.62
CA SER A 93 -7.32 10.59 8.38
C SER A 93 -7.39 9.83 9.70
N GLY A 94 -7.76 8.55 9.67
CA GLY A 94 -7.71 7.74 10.88
C GLY A 94 -6.25 7.52 11.23
N GLU A 95 -5.78 8.11 12.34
CA GLU A 95 -4.46 7.83 12.92
C GLU A 95 -4.20 6.31 12.84
N ARG A 96 -3.13 5.89 12.14
CA ARG A 96 -2.86 4.47 11.94
C ARG A 96 -2.59 3.86 13.32
N PHE A 97 -3.45 2.94 13.72
CA PHE A 97 -3.37 2.32 15.05
C PHE A 97 -2.08 1.51 15.26
N ILE A 98 -1.48 1.03 14.18
CA ILE A 98 -0.13 0.43 14.16
C ILE A 98 0.61 1.04 12.96
N PRO A 99 1.62 1.90 13.17
CA PRO A 99 2.40 2.45 12.07
C PRO A 99 3.27 1.34 11.45
N LEU A 100 3.36 1.34 10.11
CA LEU A 100 4.25 0.42 9.42
C LEU A 100 5.70 0.79 9.71
N LEU A 101 6.46 -0.16 10.20
CA LEU A 101 7.90 -0.03 10.36
C LEU A 101 8.60 -0.19 9.01
N GLU A 102 9.35 0.81 8.61
CA GLU A 102 10.42 0.64 7.64
C GLU A 102 11.48 -0.27 8.27
N THR A 103 11.68 -1.54 7.89
CA THR A 103 12.72 -2.39 8.51
C THR A 103 14.10 -1.72 8.54
N ASP A 104 15.00 -2.08 9.48
CA ASP A 104 16.37 -1.54 9.49
C ASP A 104 17.13 -1.86 8.19
N GLU A 105 16.82 -2.99 7.56
CA GLU A 105 17.25 -3.30 6.19
C GLU A 105 16.65 -2.35 5.16
N SER A 106 15.37 -1.97 5.26
CA SER A 106 14.78 -0.98 4.34
C SER A 106 15.28 0.44 4.60
N ILE A 107 15.67 0.79 5.84
CA ILE A 107 16.31 2.05 6.19
C ILE A 107 17.75 2.04 5.71
N ALA A 108 18.50 0.96 5.92
CA ALA A 108 19.86 0.78 5.42
C ALA A 108 19.88 0.72 3.90
N GLU A 109 18.91 0.07 3.26
CA GLU A 109 18.76 0.02 1.81
C GLU A 109 18.23 1.37 1.28
N ALA A 110 17.38 2.11 2.02
CA ALA A 110 16.98 3.47 1.66
C ALA A 110 18.10 4.51 1.90
N ALA A 111 19.00 4.26 2.85
CA ALA A 111 20.19 5.05 3.15
C ALA A 111 21.31 4.75 2.16
N GLU A 112 21.56 3.48 1.81
CA GLU A 112 22.53 3.05 0.80
C GLU A 112 22.06 3.42 -0.61
N LYS A 113 20.78 3.15 -0.94
CA LYS A 113 20.18 3.72 -2.14
C LYS A 113 20.16 5.24 -2.03
N GLY A 114 19.99 5.83 -0.85
CA GLY A 114 20.05 7.28 -0.59
C GLY A 114 21.39 7.92 -0.92
N GLN A 115 22.49 7.26 -0.57
CA GLN A 115 23.86 7.68 -0.85
C GLN A 115 24.21 7.49 -2.32
N LYS A 116 23.62 6.49 -2.99
CA LYS A 116 23.71 6.26 -4.45
C LYS A 116 22.62 6.99 -5.25
N ARG A 117 21.72 7.75 -4.60
CA ARG A 117 20.59 8.43 -5.25
C ARG A 117 20.98 9.88 -5.53
N HIS A 118 21.32 10.14 -6.78
CA HIS A 118 21.29 11.49 -7.32
C HIS A 118 19.89 12.11 -7.04
N PRO A 119 19.80 13.37 -6.57
CA PRO A 119 18.52 14.00 -6.22
C PRO A 119 17.50 13.96 -7.37
N GLU A 120 17.97 14.14 -8.61
CA GLU A 120 17.15 14.04 -9.82
C GLU A 120 16.55 12.63 -10.03
N ARG A 121 17.25 11.57 -9.60
CA ARG A 121 16.80 10.18 -9.75
C ARG A 121 15.70 9.82 -8.75
N ARG A 122 15.71 10.40 -7.54
CA ARG A 122 14.62 10.25 -6.55
C ARG A 122 13.33 10.89 -7.06
N ASP A 123 13.42 12.12 -7.55
CA ASP A 123 12.29 12.84 -8.12
C ASP A 123 11.70 12.10 -9.31
N PHE A 124 12.55 11.53 -10.17
CA PHE A 124 12.13 10.73 -11.30
C PHE A 124 11.39 9.44 -10.86
N VAL A 125 11.93 8.71 -9.88
CA VAL A 125 11.32 7.47 -9.38
C VAL A 125 9.99 7.75 -8.66
N MET A 126 9.92 8.79 -7.83
CA MET A 126 8.68 9.21 -7.17
C MET A 126 7.62 9.63 -8.18
N ARG A 127 8.00 10.40 -9.22
CA ARG A 127 7.09 10.77 -10.32
C ARG A 127 6.60 9.55 -11.09
N GLN A 128 7.47 8.57 -11.37
CA GLN A 128 7.04 7.32 -12.02
C GLN A 128 6.04 6.54 -11.18
N GLU A 129 6.21 6.49 -9.85
CA GLU A 129 5.29 5.78 -8.98
C GLU A 129 3.91 6.44 -8.93
N LEU A 130 3.87 7.77 -8.87
CA LEU A 130 2.61 8.53 -8.98
C LEU A 130 1.90 8.26 -10.30
N ILE A 131 2.64 8.21 -11.42
CA ILE A 131 2.09 7.86 -12.73
C ILE A 131 1.49 6.45 -12.72
N ARG A 132 2.20 5.46 -12.17
CA ARG A 132 1.72 4.08 -12.07
C ARG A 132 0.44 3.97 -11.24
N LEU A 133 0.38 4.68 -10.11
CA LEU A 133 -0.79 4.68 -9.24
C LEU A 133 -2.01 5.28 -9.96
N VAL A 134 -1.84 6.45 -10.60
CA VAL A 134 -2.92 7.09 -11.35
C VAL A 134 -3.41 6.21 -12.50
N ILE A 135 -2.52 5.61 -13.29
CA ILE A 135 -2.90 4.67 -14.37
C ILE A 135 -3.69 3.48 -13.81
N SER A 136 -3.19 2.84 -12.75
CA SER A 136 -3.85 1.68 -12.14
C SER A 136 -5.23 2.02 -11.57
N ASP A 137 -5.38 3.19 -10.95
CA ASP A 137 -6.66 3.63 -10.39
C ASP A 137 -7.64 4.01 -11.52
N SER A 138 -7.14 4.57 -12.62
CA SER A 138 -7.94 4.92 -13.81
C SER A 138 -8.52 3.69 -14.50
N ILE A 139 -7.68 2.68 -14.77
CA ILE A 139 -8.12 1.41 -15.36
C ILE A 139 -9.20 0.78 -14.49
N ARG A 140 -9.01 0.80 -13.16
CA ARG A 140 -9.97 0.24 -12.21
C ARG A 140 -11.30 0.98 -12.25
N PHE A 141 -11.29 2.32 -12.18
CA PHE A 141 -12.53 3.10 -12.18
C PHE A 141 -13.29 3.00 -13.51
N LEU A 142 -12.58 2.97 -14.65
CA LEU A 142 -13.21 2.72 -15.95
C LEU A 142 -13.84 1.33 -16.02
N SER A 143 -13.17 0.30 -15.48
CA SER A 143 -13.74 -1.07 -15.40
C SER A 143 -14.99 -1.15 -14.51
N TRP A 144 -15.19 -0.17 -13.63
CA TRP A 144 -16.39 -0.05 -12.78
C TRP A 144 -17.47 0.87 -13.37
N GLY A 145 -17.31 1.28 -14.64
CA GLY A 145 -18.29 2.10 -15.35
C GLY A 145 -18.23 3.59 -15.02
N ARG A 146 -17.13 4.08 -14.45
CA ARG A 146 -16.92 5.53 -14.29
C ARG A 146 -16.53 6.17 -15.62
N ASP A 147 -16.90 7.43 -15.77
CA ASP A 147 -16.54 8.19 -16.95
C ASP A 147 -15.18 8.86 -16.81
N TRP A 148 -14.51 9.06 -17.95
CA TRP A 148 -13.20 9.72 -18.03
C TRP A 148 -13.13 11.09 -17.35
N HIS A 149 -14.24 11.85 -17.38
CA HIS A 149 -14.29 13.20 -16.83
C HIS A 149 -14.34 13.21 -15.29
N GLU A 150 -14.78 12.11 -14.66
CA GLU A 150 -14.88 11.95 -13.20
C GLU A 150 -13.56 11.48 -12.58
N LEU A 151 -12.69 10.81 -13.37
CA LEU A 151 -11.45 10.21 -12.87
C LEU A 151 -10.55 11.19 -12.10
N PRO A 152 -10.31 12.44 -12.55
CA PRO A 152 -9.44 13.37 -11.83
C PRO A 152 -9.92 13.66 -10.41
N GLU A 153 -11.23 13.85 -10.23
CA GLU A 153 -11.85 14.19 -8.95
C GLU A 153 -11.83 13.00 -7.99
N VAL A 154 -12.11 11.80 -8.48
CA VAL A 154 -12.15 10.60 -7.64
C VAL A 154 -10.74 10.18 -7.24
N ILE A 155 -9.78 10.23 -8.18
CA ILE A 155 -8.39 9.82 -7.91
C ILE A 155 -7.70 10.78 -6.94
N CYS A 156 -7.93 12.10 -7.03
CA CYS A 156 -7.26 13.06 -6.15
C CYS A 156 -7.72 12.96 -4.69
N ARG A 157 -8.89 12.36 -4.42
CA ARG A 157 -9.39 12.07 -3.07
C ARG A 157 -8.74 10.85 -2.42
N LEU A 158 -8.02 10.01 -3.19
CA LEU A 158 -7.35 8.84 -2.64
C LEU A 158 -6.07 9.23 -1.91
N ASP A 159 -5.82 8.62 -0.75
CA ASP A 159 -4.60 8.87 0.04
C ASP A 159 -3.32 8.61 -0.79
N GLY A 160 -2.36 9.54 -0.72
CA GLY A 160 -1.10 9.46 -1.46
C GLY A 160 -1.20 9.68 -2.98
N ARG A 161 -2.33 10.19 -3.50
CA ARG A 161 -2.47 10.54 -4.94
C ARG A 161 -2.13 12.00 -5.19
N PRO A 162 -1.69 12.32 -6.43
CA PRO A 162 -1.38 13.69 -6.76
C PRO A 162 -2.64 14.55 -6.86
N ASN A 163 -2.46 15.86 -6.74
CA ASN A 163 -3.55 16.82 -6.91
C ASN A 163 -4.19 16.73 -8.32
N GLU A 164 -5.38 17.29 -8.45
CA GLU A 164 -6.20 17.17 -9.65
C GLU A 164 -5.51 17.64 -10.93
N THR A 165 -4.75 18.74 -10.87
CA THR A 165 -4.00 19.28 -12.02
C THR A 165 -2.96 18.29 -12.54
N ILE A 166 -2.20 17.67 -11.64
CA ILE A 166 -1.19 16.65 -11.99
C ILE A 166 -1.89 15.38 -12.50
N THR A 167 -2.96 14.96 -11.83
CA THR A 167 -3.76 13.79 -12.24
C THR A 167 -4.30 13.95 -13.66
N ARG A 168 -4.91 15.10 -14.01
CA ARG A 168 -5.37 15.41 -15.38
C ARG A 168 -4.24 15.31 -16.41
N ARG A 169 -3.03 15.79 -16.06
CA ARG A 169 -1.86 15.70 -16.95
C ARG A 169 -1.43 14.25 -17.18
N ILE A 170 -1.40 13.44 -16.12
CA ILE A 170 -1.03 12.02 -16.21
C ILE A 170 -2.05 11.24 -17.04
N LEU A 171 -3.34 11.47 -16.79
CA LEU A 171 -4.44 10.87 -17.55
C LEU A 171 -4.33 11.18 -19.04
N LYS A 172 -4.11 12.47 -19.39
CA LYS A 172 -3.95 12.89 -20.78
C LYS A 172 -2.73 12.24 -21.45
N ALA A 173 -1.61 12.12 -20.73
CA ALA A 173 -0.36 11.57 -21.26
C ALA A 173 -0.38 10.04 -21.44
N ASN A 174 -1.28 9.33 -20.75
CA ASN A 174 -1.32 7.86 -20.73
C ASN A 174 -2.66 7.30 -21.21
N ARG A 175 -3.46 8.11 -21.92
CA ARG A 175 -4.84 7.76 -22.30
C ARG A 175 -4.90 6.44 -23.08
N ASP A 176 -4.08 6.29 -24.12
CA ASP A 176 -4.10 5.10 -24.98
C ASP A 176 -3.77 3.81 -24.22
N VAL A 177 -2.85 3.88 -23.26
CA VAL A 177 -2.46 2.74 -22.41
C VAL A 177 -3.62 2.37 -21.49
N ILE A 178 -4.24 3.36 -20.84
CA ILE A 178 -5.37 3.16 -19.94
C ILE A 178 -6.57 2.59 -20.70
N GLU A 179 -6.91 3.13 -21.88
CA GLU A 179 -8.04 2.64 -22.70
C GLU A 179 -7.79 1.20 -23.17
N LYS A 180 -6.57 0.89 -23.62
CA LYS A 180 -6.21 -0.47 -24.04
C LYS A 180 -6.31 -1.48 -22.89
N GLU A 181 -5.79 -1.13 -21.71
CA GLU A 181 -5.82 -2.02 -20.54
C GLU A 181 -7.21 -2.12 -19.90
N ALA A 182 -8.00 -1.04 -19.93
CA ALA A 182 -9.38 -1.05 -19.42
C ALA A 182 -10.34 -1.85 -20.33
N MET A 183 -10.15 -1.81 -21.65
CA MET A 183 -10.96 -2.58 -22.61
C MET A 183 -10.50 -4.03 -22.81
N GLY A 184 -9.22 -4.33 -22.55
CA GLY A 184 -8.65 -5.68 -22.68
C GLY A 184 -8.83 -6.60 -21.48
N GLY A 185 -9.58 -6.16 -20.45
CA GLY A 185 -9.84 -6.90 -19.21
C GLY A 185 -11.22 -7.59 -19.14
N ALA A 186 -11.89 -7.76 -20.28
CA ALA A 186 -13.14 -8.53 -20.41
C ALA A 186 -12.85 -10.02 -20.65
#